data_AF-X0TN40-F1
#
_entry.id   AF-X0TN40-F1
#
_cell.length_a   1.000
_cell.length_b   1.000
_cell.length_c   1.000
_cell.angle_alpha   90.00
_cell.angle_beta   90.00
_cell.angle_gamma   90.00
#
_symmetry.space_group_name_H-M   'P 1'
#
loop_
_entity.id
_entity.type
_entity.pdbx_description
1 polymer ?
#
loop_
_entity_poly.entity_id
_entity_poly.type
_entity_poly.pdbx_seq_one_letter_code
_entity_poly.pdbx_strand_id
1 'polypeptide(L)'
;EKIYFFGHSQGGITGALFVPHEPNLKAAVLSGAGAQLLLTLLRKETEISIATLLSLALNDDDYGPLDEFHPTLNILQTFIEPADPLGYARTYLREPPGGIAPRSVFLSYGVGDTYTPNITTEALAVAAGIAPAGELVVGYDALELTGPVTPLTPPVCDNYVGSTGTSSAVVVQYEPRPGNDGHFVVFDHMTAQRQSSAFLGTHAADGCATLIE
;
A
#
# COMPACT_ATOMS: atom_id res chain seq x y z
N GLU A 1 16.89 16.56 -11.42
CA GLU A 1 16.19 15.73 -12.44
C GLU A 1 14.78 15.40 -11.91
N LYS A 2 13.83 14.97 -12.76
CA LYS A 2 12.49 14.54 -12.32
C LYS A 2 12.44 13.01 -12.32
N ILE A 3 12.48 12.38 -11.14
CA ILE A 3 12.39 10.92 -11.00
C ILE A 3 10.94 10.54 -10.72
N TYR A 4 10.48 9.46 -11.36
CA TYR A 4 9.17 8.86 -11.15
C TYR A 4 9.36 7.37 -10.88
N PHE A 5 8.53 6.81 -10.01
CA PHE A 5 8.63 5.42 -9.61
C PHE A 5 7.31 4.68 -9.87
N PHE A 6 7.43 3.48 -10.42
CA PHE A 6 6.34 2.51 -10.49
C PHE A 6 6.89 1.19 -9.98
N GLY A 7 6.24 0.63 -8.96
CA GLY A 7 6.55 -0.68 -8.42
C GLY A 7 5.29 -1.51 -8.28
N HIS A 8 5.34 -2.75 -8.72
CA HIS A 8 4.25 -3.71 -8.56
C HIS A 8 4.71 -4.91 -7.72
N SER A 9 3.82 -5.43 -6.87
CA SER A 9 4.09 -6.59 -6.00
C SER A 9 5.33 -6.35 -5.15
N GLN A 10 6.32 -7.25 -5.15
CA GLN A 10 7.60 -7.05 -4.46
C GLN A 10 8.29 -5.74 -4.84
N GLY A 11 8.19 -5.30 -6.10
CA GLY A 11 8.75 -4.01 -6.53
C GLY A 11 8.05 -2.82 -5.87
N GLY A 12 6.75 -2.93 -5.58
CA GLY A 12 6.01 -1.95 -4.80
C GLY A 12 6.41 -1.96 -3.33
N ILE A 13 6.56 -3.14 -2.72
CA ILE A 13 7.00 -3.31 -1.32
C ILE A 13 8.40 -2.73 -1.12
N THR A 14 9.38 -3.14 -1.93
CA THR A 14 10.74 -2.60 -1.83
C THR A 14 10.80 -1.13 -2.22
N GLY A 15 10.02 -0.72 -3.23
CA GLY A 15 9.90 0.68 -3.65
C GLY A 15 9.38 1.60 -2.55
N ALA A 16 8.50 1.11 -1.70
CA ALA A 16 7.94 1.85 -0.58
C ALA A 16 9.03 2.30 0.44
N LEU A 17 10.16 1.59 0.53
CA LEU A 17 11.32 2.00 1.34
C LEU A 17 12.16 3.10 0.67
N PHE A 18 12.16 3.12 -0.67
CA PHE A 18 12.87 4.11 -1.48
C PHE A 18 12.15 5.46 -1.55
N VAL A 19 10.82 5.45 -1.65
CA VAL A 19 9.95 6.63 -1.82
C VAL A 19 10.30 7.81 -0.88
N PRO A 20 10.40 7.61 0.45
CA PRO A 20 10.68 8.73 1.35
C PRO A 20 12.10 9.29 1.22
N HIS A 21 13.06 8.51 0.71
CA HIS A 21 14.48 8.83 0.80
C HIS A 21 15.09 9.45 -0.47
N GLU A 22 14.50 9.26 -1.66
CA GLU A 22 15.07 9.80 -2.91
C GLU A 22 14.68 11.28 -3.12
N PRO A 23 15.59 12.26 -2.93
CA PRO A 23 15.24 13.69 -2.94
C PRO A 23 14.57 14.15 -4.25
N ASN A 24 14.93 13.55 -5.39
CA ASN A 24 14.44 13.94 -6.71
C ASN A 24 13.13 13.25 -7.12
N LEU A 25 12.60 12.33 -6.30
CA LEU A 25 11.34 11.64 -6.59
C LEU A 25 10.16 12.60 -6.56
N LYS A 26 9.35 12.56 -7.61
CA LYS A 26 8.20 13.46 -7.79
C LYS A 26 6.87 12.79 -7.50
N ALA A 27 6.69 11.59 -8.03
CA ALA A 27 5.52 10.77 -7.74
C ALA A 27 5.87 9.29 -7.81
N ALA A 28 5.14 8.48 -7.04
CA ALA A 28 5.28 7.04 -7.02
C ALA A 28 3.93 6.34 -7.13
N VAL A 29 3.88 5.27 -7.92
CA VAL A 29 2.79 4.30 -7.92
C VAL A 29 3.29 3.02 -7.26
N LEU A 30 2.58 2.57 -6.23
CA LEU A 30 2.83 1.36 -5.48
C LEU A 30 1.61 0.44 -5.69
N SER A 31 1.75 -0.55 -6.55
CA SER A 31 0.66 -1.46 -6.94
C SER A 31 0.82 -2.84 -6.31
N GLY A 32 -0.27 -3.42 -5.79
CA GLY A 32 -0.26 -4.74 -5.15
C GLY A 32 0.79 -4.81 -4.02
N ALA A 33 1.00 -3.67 -3.34
CA ALA A 33 2.07 -3.45 -2.40
C ALA A 33 1.51 -3.36 -0.99
N GLY A 34 1.96 -4.25 -0.11
CA GLY A 34 1.56 -4.29 1.28
C GLY A 34 2.70 -3.96 2.23
N ALA A 35 2.38 -4.00 3.51
CA ALA A 35 3.34 -3.93 4.60
C ALA A 35 2.94 -4.91 5.70
N GLN A 36 3.77 -5.03 6.72
CA GLN A 36 3.60 -5.96 7.84
C GLN A 36 3.63 -7.43 7.41
N LEU A 37 4.83 -8.02 7.44
CA LEU A 37 5.02 -9.43 7.11
C LEU A 37 4.04 -10.35 7.87
N LEU A 38 3.81 -10.08 9.15
CA LEU A 38 2.90 -10.86 9.99
C LEU A 38 1.47 -10.93 9.42
N LEU A 39 0.93 -9.82 8.91
CA LEU A 39 -0.38 -9.82 8.24
C LEU A 39 -0.35 -10.69 6.98
N THR A 40 0.74 -10.65 6.23
CA THR A 40 0.92 -11.54 5.07
C THR A 40 0.91 -13.01 5.48
N LEU A 41 1.66 -13.38 6.53
CA LEU A 41 1.73 -14.77 6.99
C LEU A 41 0.38 -15.30 7.49
N LEU A 42 -0.41 -14.45 8.14
CA LEU A 42 -1.70 -14.83 8.74
C LEU A 42 -2.90 -14.74 7.80
N ARG A 43 -2.83 -13.92 6.74
CA ARG A 43 -3.99 -13.63 5.88
C ARG A 43 -3.81 -14.05 4.43
N LYS A 44 -2.62 -14.54 4.05
CA LYS A 44 -2.39 -15.07 2.71
C LYS A 44 -3.00 -16.46 2.58
N GLU A 45 -4.08 -16.51 1.81
CA GLU A 45 -4.76 -17.75 1.43
C GLU A 45 -4.20 -18.26 0.10
N THR A 46 -3.32 -19.25 0.18
CA THR A 46 -2.84 -20.03 -0.98
C THR A 46 -3.34 -21.48 -0.89
N GLU A 47 -3.18 -22.29 -1.94
CA GLU A 47 -3.54 -23.73 -1.94
C GLU A 47 -3.01 -24.49 -0.70
N ILE A 48 -1.89 -24.01 -0.15
CA ILE A 48 -1.39 -24.41 1.16
C ILE A 48 -1.33 -23.15 2.03
N SER A 49 -1.99 -23.16 3.20
CA SER A 49 -1.95 -22.04 4.14
C SER A 49 -0.53 -21.88 4.73
N ILE A 50 0.06 -20.70 4.54
CA ILE A 50 1.37 -20.36 5.11
C ILE A 50 1.30 -20.40 6.64
N ALA A 51 0.19 -19.92 7.23
CA ALA A 51 -0.08 -20.02 8.66
C ALA A 51 -0.04 -21.48 9.14
N THR A 52 -0.70 -22.40 8.43
CA THR A 52 -0.69 -23.83 8.79
C THR A 52 0.70 -24.45 8.70
N LEU A 53 1.48 -24.12 7.67
CA LEU A 53 2.86 -24.59 7.54
C LEU A 53 3.76 -24.04 8.65
N LEU A 54 3.57 -22.77 9.04
CA LEU A 54 4.28 -22.16 10.16
C LEU A 54 3.94 -22.84 11.47
N SER A 55 2.66 -23.07 11.78
CA SER A 55 2.25 -23.80 12.99
C SER A 55 2.90 -25.18 13.07
N LEU A 56 2.91 -25.92 11.96
CA LEU A 56 3.54 -27.23 11.89
C LEU A 56 5.07 -27.15 12.07
N ALA A 57 5.73 -26.20 11.42
CA ALA A 57 7.19 -26.03 11.48
C ALA A 57 7.67 -25.60 12.88
N LEU A 58 6.87 -24.80 13.58
CA LEU A 58 7.13 -24.37 14.95
C LEU A 58 6.87 -25.47 15.98
N ASN A 59 6.15 -26.54 15.59
CA ASN A 59 5.73 -27.64 16.47
C ASN A 59 5.05 -27.10 17.74
N ASP A 60 4.16 -26.13 17.54
CA ASP A 60 3.66 -25.23 18.59
C ASP A 60 2.22 -25.56 19.04
N ASP A 61 1.82 -26.83 18.90
CA ASP A 61 0.45 -27.31 19.19
C ASP A 61 -0.03 -26.96 20.62
N ASP A 62 0.89 -26.74 21.56
CA ASP A 62 0.62 -26.41 22.97
C ASP A 62 0.54 -24.89 23.27
N TYR A 63 0.88 -24.01 22.32
CA TYR A 63 1.08 -22.57 22.58
C TYR A 63 -0.13 -21.71 22.23
N GLY A 64 -1.11 -22.28 21.52
CA GLY A 64 -2.36 -21.65 21.16
C GLY A 64 -2.50 -21.35 19.66
N PRO A 65 -3.51 -20.57 19.26
CA PRO A 65 -3.72 -20.25 17.85
C PRO A 65 -2.55 -19.44 17.29
N LEU A 66 -2.22 -19.67 16.01
CA LEU A 66 -1.29 -18.81 15.29
C LEU A 66 -2.02 -17.50 14.94
N ASP A 67 -1.86 -16.49 15.80
CA ASP A 67 -2.48 -15.17 15.68
C ASP A 67 -1.45 -14.04 15.79
N GLU A 68 -1.93 -12.79 15.82
CA GLU A 68 -1.08 -11.59 15.88
C GLU A 68 -0.26 -11.48 17.16
N PHE A 69 -0.64 -12.21 18.22
CA PHE A 69 0.03 -12.20 19.52
C PHE A 69 1.04 -13.34 19.69
N HIS A 70 1.20 -14.19 18.67
CA HIS A 70 2.13 -15.31 18.72
C HIS A 70 3.59 -14.82 18.85
N PRO A 71 4.34 -15.23 19.88
CA PRO A 71 5.65 -14.63 20.19
C PRO A 71 6.69 -14.89 19.09
N THR A 72 6.69 -16.08 18.50
CA THR A 72 7.62 -16.40 17.40
C THR A 72 7.38 -15.55 16.16
N LEU A 73 6.10 -15.25 15.83
CA LEU A 73 5.78 -14.37 14.72
C LEU A 73 6.21 -12.93 15.02
N ASN A 74 6.06 -12.47 16.26
CA ASN A 74 6.50 -11.15 16.68
C ASN A 74 8.03 -11.00 16.68
N ILE A 75 8.78 -12.05 17.06
CA ILE A 75 10.25 -12.08 16.93
C ILE A 75 10.66 -12.03 15.46
N LEU A 76 10.01 -12.82 14.60
CA LEU A 76 10.27 -12.80 13.16
C LEU A 76 9.97 -11.42 12.55
N GLN A 77 8.82 -10.84 12.90
CA GLN A 77 8.46 -9.49 12.48
C GLN A 77 9.53 -8.49 12.93
N THR A 78 9.95 -8.52 14.20
CA THR A 78 11.03 -7.65 14.72
C THR A 78 12.31 -7.74 13.90
N PHE A 79 12.69 -8.93 13.43
CA PHE A 79 13.86 -9.11 12.58
C PHE A 79 13.69 -8.49 11.18
N ILE A 80 12.48 -8.49 10.63
CA ILE A 80 12.16 -7.97 9.30
C ILE A 80 11.78 -6.49 9.29
N GLU A 81 11.42 -5.90 10.44
CA GLU A 81 11.06 -4.46 10.58
C GLU A 81 11.96 -3.49 9.79
N PRO A 82 13.31 -3.61 9.77
CA PRO A 82 14.15 -2.70 8.98
C PRO A 82 13.89 -2.72 7.47
N ALA A 83 13.24 -3.77 6.96
CA ALA A 83 12.84 -3.96 5.57
C ALA A 83 11.31 -3.91 5.38
N ASP A 84 10.53 -3.63 6.42
CA ASP A 84 9.08 -3.55 6.36
C ASP A 84 8.63 -2.11 6.06
N PRO A 85 7.87 -1.85 4.98
CA PRO A 85 7.39 -0.50 4.65
C PRO A 85 6.57 0.16 5.76
N LEU A 86 5.93 -0.63 6.64
CA LEU A 86 5.05 -0.09 7.68
C LEU A 86 5.80 0.86 8.61
N GLY A 87 7.03 0.51 9.00
CA GLY A 87 7.89 1.33 9.85
C GLY A 87 8.27 2.68 9.22
N TYR A 88 8.17 2.79 7.89
CA TYR A 88 8.51 3.99 7.12
C TYR A 88 7.28 4.75 6.62
N ALA A 89 6.07 4.22 6.77
CA ALA A 89 4.85 4.77 6.17
C ALA A 89 4.63 6.26 6.50
N ARG A 90 4.86 6.66 7.76
CA ARG A 90 4.75 8.05 8.21
C ARG A 90 5.68 9.01 7.46
N THR A 91 6.80 8.51 6.98
CA THR A 91 7.82 9.32 6.30
C THR A 91 7.45 9.69 4.86
N TYR A 92 6.36 9.14 4.33
CA TYR A 92 5.88 9.49 2.99
C TYR A 92 5.26 10.88 2.97
N LEU A 93 4.48 11.19 4.03
CA LEU A 93 3.61 12.36 4.10
C LEU A 93 3.80 13.17 5.39
N ARG A 94 3.65 12.52 6.55
CA ARG A 94 3.55 13.16 7.87
C ARG A 94 4.90 13.65 8.40
N GLU A 95 5.93 12.83 8.21
CA GLU A 95 7.28 13.07 8.75
C GLU A 95 8.36 12.81 7.70
N PRO A 96 8.36 13.51 6.55
CA PRO A 96 9.41 13.30 5.55
C PRO A 96 10.80 13.60 6.13
N PRO A 97 11.81 12.76 5.85
CA PRO A 97 13.14 12.92 6.40
C PRO A 97 13.80 14.19 5.86
N GLY A 98 14.63 14.83 6.68
CA GLY A 98 15.50 15.93 6.20
C GLY A 98 14.78 17.18 5.68
N GLY A 99 13.53 17.42 6.08
CA GLY A 99 12.77 18.60 5.65
C GLY A 99 12.34 18.55 4.18
N ILE A 100 12.38 17.37 3.57
CA ILE A 100 11.89 17.11 2.22
C ILE A 100 10.35 17.34 2.18
N ALA A 101 9.83 17.74 1.02
CA ALA A 101 8.38 17.82 0.80
C ALA A 101 7.73 16.41 0.87
N PRO A 102 6.46 16.29 1.27
CA PRO A 102 5.73 15.03 1.17
C PRO A 102 5.71 14.50 -0.27
N ARG A 103 5.67 13.18 -0.43
CA ARG A 103 5.68 12.53 -1.75
C ARG A 103 4.28 12.32 -2.26
N SER A 104 4.08 12.60 -3.54
CA SER A 104 2.85 12.16 -4.21
C SER A 104 2.89 10.65 -4.40
N VAL A 105 1.99 9.93 -3.72
CA VAL A 105 1.93 8.47 -3.69
C VAL A 105 0.54 8.00 -4.08
N PHE A 106 0.50 7.05 -5.01
CA PHE A 106 -0.70 6.33 -5.38
C PHE A 106 -0.53 4.84 -5.04
N LEU A 107 -1.28 4.36 -4.04
CA LEU A 107 -1.43 2.94 -3.74
C LEU A 107 -2.60 2.35 -4.53
N SER A 108 -2.38 1.21 -5.19
CA SER A 108 -3.45 0.49 -5.89
C SER A 108 -3.47 -0.97 -5.47
N TYR A 109 -4.67 -1.53 -5.30
CA TYR A 109 -4.85 -2.96 -5.11
C TYR A 109 -6.17 -3.43 -5.73
N GLY A 110 -6.19 -4.71 -6.12
CA GLY A 110 -7.43 -5.36 -6.53
C GLY A 110 -8.07 -6.06 -5.34
N VAL A 111 -9.40 -6.02 -5.27
CA VAL A 111 -10.14 -6.79 -4.26
C VAL A 111 -9.89 -8.27 -4.48
N GLY A 112 -9.63 -9.01 -3.40
CA GLY A 112 -9.35 -10.44 -3.47
C GLY A 112 -7.95 -10.77 -4.00
N ASP A 113 -6.98 -9.86 -3.86
CA ASP A 113 -5.56 -10.15 -4.11
C ASP A 113 -5.05 -11.24 -3.14
N THR A 114 -4.78 -12.43 -3.65
CA THR A 114 -4.28 -13.57 -2.84
C THR A 114 -2.75 -13.55 -2.66
N TYR A 115 -2.04 -12.68 -3.37
CA TYR A 115 -0.58 -12.56 -3.29
C TYR A 115 -0.17 -11.56 -2.20
N THR A 116 -0.86 -10.43 -2.16
CA THR A 116 -0.74 -9.32 -1.21
C THR A 116 -2.13 -9.06 -0.62
N PRO A 117 -2.51 -9.77 0.47
CA PRO A 117 -3.84 -9.64 1.07
C PRO A 117 -4.20 -8.18 1.32
N ASN A 118 -5.43 -7.76 0.96
CA ASN A 118 -5.81 -6.34 0.92
C ASN A 118 -5.48 -5.59 2.22
N ILE A 119 -5.71 -6.21 3.38
CA ILE A 119 -5.39 -5.66 4.70
C ILE A 119 -3.92 -5.16 4.84
N THR A 120 -2.97 -5.75 4.12
CA THR A 120 -1.56 -5.33 4.15
C THR A 120 -1.33 -3.99 3.43
N THR A 121 -2.04 -3.78 2.31
CA THR A 121 -2.02 -2.51 1.56
C THR A 121 -2.78 -1.44 2.35
N GLU A 122 -3.89 -1.83 2.95
CA GLU A 122 -4.73 -0.99 3.78
C GLU A 122 -3.99 -0.48 5.03
N ALA A 123 -3.29 -1.37 5.75
CA ALA A 123 -2.46 -1.01 6.89
C ALA A 123 -1.37 0.01 6.51
N LEU A 124 -0.72 -0.18 5.35
CA LEU A 124 0.27 0.77 4.83
C LEU A 124 -0.36 2.13 4.54
N ALA A 125 -1.52 2.17 3.87
CA ALA A 125 -2.22 3.40 3.54
C ALA A 125 -2.63 4.18 4.80
N VAL A 126 -3.21 3.48 5.79
CA VAL A 126 -3.62 4.04 7.09
C VAL A 126 -2.40 4.63 7.84
N ALA A 127 -1.32 3.86 7.92
CA ALA A 127 -0.10 4.28 8.61
C ALA A 127 0.55 5.51 7.95
N ALA A 128 0.52 5.57 6.62
CA ALA A 128 1.01 6.71 5.85
C ALA A 128 0.08 7.94 5.92
N GLY A 129 -1.22 7.73 6.19
CA GLY A 129 -2.23 8.79 6.10
C GLY A 129 -2.69 9.06 4.67
N ILE A 130 -2.68 8.03 3.83
CA ILE A 130 -3.16 8.07 2.44
C ILE A 130 -4.68 7.95 2.43
N ALA A 131 -5.36 8.84 1.70
CA ALA A 131 -6.82 8.86 1.65
C ALA A 131 -7.36 7.91 0.57
N PRO A 132 -8.47 7.18 0.82
CA PRO A 132 -9.10 6.42 -0.24
C PRO A 132 -9.74 7.35 -1.27
N ALA A 133 -9.77 6.93 -2.53
CA ALA A 133 -10.37 7.67 -3.61
C ALA A 133 -11.10 6.74 -4.59
N GLY A 134 -12.14 7.26 -5.23
CA GLY A 134 -13.02 6.49 -6.10
C GLY A 134 -14.05 5.65 -5.33
N GLU A 135 -14.63 4.67 -6.01
CA GLU A 135 -15.59 3.74 -5.43
C GLU A 135 -14.86 2.73 -4.52
N LEU A 136 -15.36 2.56 -3.29
CA LEU A 136 -14.96 1.45 -2.44
C LEU A 136 -15.75 0.22 -2.85
N VAL A 137 -15.07 -0.70 -3.53
CA VAL A 137 -15.62 -1.96 -4.00
C VAL A 137 -16.00 -2.85 -2.81
N VAL A 138 -15.17 -2.83 -1.76
CA VAL A 138 -15.43 -3.46 -0.46
C VAL A 138 -15.17 -2.49 0.68
N GLY A 139 -15.71 -2.80 1.86
CA GLY A 139 -15.42 -2.07 3.09
C GLY A 139 -13.91 -1.98 3.36
N TYR A 140 -13.49 -0.91 4.01
CA TYR A 140 -12.08 -0.60 4.25
C TYR A 140 -11.83 -0.61 5.76
N ASP A 141 -11.90 -1.80 6.36
CA ASP A 141 -11.93 -2.01 7.81
C ASP A 141 -10.75 -1.32 8.53
N ALA A 142 -9.56 -1.33 7.93
CA ALA A 142 -8.38 -0.71 8.55
C ALA A 142 -8.51 0.82 8.67
N LEU A 143 -9.19 1.49 7.72
CA LEU A 143 -9.40 2.94 7.76
C LEU A 143 -10.55 3.33 8.70
N GLU A 144 -11.54 2.45 8.93
CA GLU A 144 -12.61 2.70 9.90
C GLU A 144 -12.08 2.90 11.33
N LEU A 145 -10.92 2.32 11.65
CA LEU A 145 -10.19 2.55 12.91
C LEU A 145 -9.80 4.02 13.13
N THR A 146 -9.72 4.81 12.05
CA THR A 146 -9.37 6.23 12.09
C THR A 146 -10.58 7.17 12.09
N GLY A 147 -11.79 6.63 11.98
CA GLY A 147 -13.05 7.36 11.90
C GLY A 147 -13.82 7.08 10.60
N PRO A 148 -14.98 7.75 10.39
CA PRO A 148 -15.77 7.58 9.18
C PRO A 148 -14.94 7.89 7.92
N VAL A 149 -14.86 6.91 7.03
CA VAL A 149 -14.08 6.97 5.80
C VAL A 149 -14.96 7.51 4.68
N THR A 150 -14.64 8.69 4.16
CA THR A 150 -15.29 9.23 2.95
C THR A 150 -14.26 9.25 1.82
N PRO A 151 -14.39 8.40 0.80
CA PRO A 151 -13.51 8.40 -0.35
C PRO A 151 -13.54 9.74 -1.08
N LEU A 152 -12.37 10.19 -1.55
CA LEU A 152 -12.25 11.35 -2.41
C LEU A 152 -12.80 11.03 -3.81
N THR A 153 -13.47 11.98 -4.44
CA THR A 153 -13.96 11.85 -5.82
C THR A 153 -12.88 12.33 -6.80
N PRO A 154 -12.40 11.49 -7.74
CA PRO A 154 -11.54 11.94 -8.83
C PRO A 154 -12.20 13.04 -9.68
N PRO A 155 -11.43 13.99 -10.24
CA PRO A 155 -9.97 14.06 -10.18
C PRO A 155 -9.44 14.55 -8.82
N VAL A 156 -8.38 13.89 -8.31
CA VAL A 156 -7.74 14.24 -7.03
C VAL A 156 -6.30 14.70 -7.28
N CYS A 157 -5.95 15.87 -6.76
CA CYS A 157 -4.65 16.50 -6.84
C CYS A 157 -4.38 17.25 -5.52
N ASP A 158 -3.16 17.16 -4.99
CA ASP A 158 -2.70 17.91 -3.79
C ASP A 158 -3.64 17.81 -2.58
N ASN A 159 -4.26 16.64 -2.38
CA ASN A 159 -5.21 16.40 -1.29
C ASN A 159 -4.54 16.32 0.09
N TYR A 160 -3.20 16.24 0.15
CA TYR A 160 -2.44 16.28 1.39
C TYR A 160 -1.68 17.60 1.52
N VAL A 161 -1.84 18.25 2.68
CA VAL A 161 -1.11 19.48 3.04
C VAL A 161 -0.24 19.20 4.27
N GLY A 162 1.07 19.11 4.05
CA GLY A 162 2.08 18.96 5.09
C GLY A 162 2.73 20.30 5.48
N SER A 163 3.60 20.27 6.49
CA SER A 163 4.34 21.47 6.93
C SER A 163 5.42 21.92 5.93
N THR A 164 5.88 21.03 5.05
CA THR A 164 6.96 21.27 4.07
C THR A 164 6.48 21.31 2.62
N GLY A 165 5.18 21.13 2.37
CA GLY A 165 4.61 21.17 1.02
C GLY A 165 3.27 20.45 0.87
N THR A 166 2.76 20.41 -0.35
CA THR A 166 1.56 19.66 -0.74
C THR A 166 1.93 18.43 -1.57
N SER A 167 1.06 17.42 -1.56
CA SER A 167 1.23 16.22 -2.38
C SER A 167 -0.12 15.53 -2.62
N SER A 168 -0.19 14.70 -3.66
CA SER A 168 -1.32 13.81 -3.89
C SER A 168 -1.09 12.46 -3.22
N ALA A 169 -1.98 12.07 -2.31
CA ALA A 169 -1.86 10.84 -1.54
C ALA A 169 -3.18 10.07 -1.60
N VAL A 170 -3.25 9.07 -2.47
CA VAL A 170 -4.47 8.31 -2.73
C VAL A 170 -4.26 6.80 -2.70
N VAL A 171 -5.27 6.07 -2.23
CA VAL A 171 -5.39 4.62 -2.38
C VAL A 171 -6.67 4.28 -3.12
N VAL A 172 -6.59 3.40 -4.12
CA VAL A 172 -7.73 3.03 -4.96
C VAL A 172 -7.89 1.52 -5.00
N GLN A 173 -9.14 1.08 -4.84
CA GLN A 173 -9.57 -0.31 -5.01
C GLN A 173 -10.02 -0.54 -6.45
N TYR A 174 -9.72 -1.73 -6.98
CA TYR A 174 -10.27 -2.17 -8.26
C TYR A 174 -10.94 -3.53 -8.10
N GLU A 175 -12.12 -3.68 -8.68
CA GLU A 175 -12.74 -4.99 -8.86
C GLU A 175 -11.98 -5.73 -9.97
N PRO A 176 -11.40 -6.92 -9.72
CA PRO A 176 -10.77 -7.70 -10.77
C PRO A 176 -11.80 -8.17 -11.80
N ARG A 177 -11.32 -8.59 -12.98
CA ARG A 177 -12.19 -9.24 -13.95
C ARG A 177 -12.73 -10.55 -13.35
N PRO A 178 -13.97 -10.98 -13.69
CA PRO A 178 -14.52 -12.24 -13.19
C PRO A 178 -13.58 -13.42 -13.45
N GLY A 179 -13.19 -14.12 -12.39
CA GLY A 179 -12.28 -15.27 -12.44
C GLY A 179 -10.79 -14.93 -12.41
N ASN A 180 -10.41 -13.65 -12.34
CA ASN A 180 -9.04 -13.21 -12.13
C ASN A 180 -8.79 -12.90 -10.65
N ASP A 181 -7.54 -13.07 -10.24
CA ASP A 181 -7.03 -12.61 -8.96
C ASP A 181 -6.85 -11.07 -8.95
N GLY A 182 -7.07 -10.44 -7.79
CA GLY A 182 -6.90 -8.99 -7.61
C GLY A 182 -5.47 -8.48 -7.77
N HIS A 183 -4.46 -9.34 -7.78
CA HIS A 183 -3.06 -8.92 -7.74
C HIS A 183 -2.66 -8.09 -8.96
N PHE A 184 -3.07 -8.51 -10.16
CA PHE A 184 -2.58 -7.93 -11.41
C PHE A 184 -3.47 -6.80 -11.98
N VAL A 185 -4.40 -6.25 -11.18
CA VAL A 185 -5.37 -5.23 -11.63
C VAL A 185 -4.72 -4.02 -12.32
N VAL A 186 -3.54 -3.60 -11.88
CA VAL A 186 -2.83 -2.47 -12.51
C VAL A 186 -2.45 -2.73 -13.96
N PHE A 187 -2.39 -4.00 -14.39
CA PHE A 187 -2.03 -4.43 -15.74
C PHE A 187 -3.21 -4.96 -16.55
N ASP A 188 -4.31 -5.39 -15.93
CA ASP A 188 -5.45 -5.98 -16.65
C ASP A 188 -6.77 -5.18 -16.52
N HIS A 189 -6.83 -4.21 -15.61
CA HIS A 189 -7.96 -3.30 -15.44
C HIS A 189 -7.67 -1.95 -16.12
N MET A 190 -8.45 -1.59 -17.14
CA MET A 190 -8.18 -0.38 -17.95
C MET A 190 -8.13 0.91 -17.12
N THR A 191 -9.03 1.06 -16.15
CA THR A 191 -9.02 2.23 -15.26
C THR A 191 -7.74 2.30 -14.43
N ALA A 192 -7.26 1.15 -13.93
CA ALA A 192 -6.04 1.10 -13.11
C ALA A 192 -4.79 1.42 -13.93
N GLN A 193 -4.71 0.91 -15.16
CA GLN A 193 -3.66 1.27 -16.12
C GLN A 193 -3.64 2.78 -16.43
N ARG A 194 -4.83 3.35 -16.70
CA ARG A 194 -4.96 4.78 -17.01
C ARG A 194 -4.62 5.65 -15.81
N GLN A 195 -5.17 5.36 -14.64
CA GLN A 195 -4.93 6.12 -13.42
C GLN A 195 -3.45 6.05 -12.99
N SER A 196 -2.81 4.87 -13.02
CA SER A 196 -1.38 4.75 -12.67
C SER A 196 -0.47 5.51 -13.62
N SER A 197 -0.71 5.41 -14.92
CA SER A 197 0.07 6.13 -15.93
C SER A 197 -0.18 7.64 -15.86
N ALA A 198 -1.44 8.06 -15.68
CA ALA A 198 -1.82 9.46 -15.61
C ALA A 198 -1.31 10.13 -14.33
N PHE A 199 -1.27 9.43 -13.20
CA PHE A 199 -0.76 9.97 -11.94
C PHE A 199 0.69 10.46 -12.07
N LEU A 200 1.53 9.67 -12.74
CA LEU A 200 2.92 10.07 -13.03
C LEU A 200 2.98 11.11 -14.16
N GLY A 201 2.19 10.90 -15.23
CA GLY A 201 2.22 11.73 -16.43
C GLY A 201 1.72 13.17 -16.20
N THR A 202 0.69 13.36 -15.41
CA THR A 202 0.14 14.69 -15.05
C THR A 202 1.17 15.49 -14.26
N HIS A 203 1.81 14.89 -13.24
CA HIS A 203 2.89 15.58 -12.54
C HIS A 203 4.02 15.99 -13.51
N ALA A 204 4.37 15.15 -14.48
CA ALA A 204 5.39 15.50 -15.47
C ALA A 204 4.97 16.72 -16.32
N ALA A 205 3.69 16.79 -16.70
CA ALA A 205 3.11 17.80 -17.58
C ALA A 205 2.80 19.14 -16.88
N ASP A 206 2.12 19.12 -15.74
CA ASP A 206 1.57 20.31 -15.08
C ASP A 206 2.05 20.51 -13.64
N GLY A 207 2.76 19.52 -13.08
CA GLY A 207 3.33 19.59 -11.74
C GLY A 207 2.46 18.98 -10.65
N CYS A 208 1.23 18.53 -10.95
CA CYS A 208 0.41 17.81 -9.99
C CYS A 208 0.19 16.34 -10.37
N ALA A 209 0.47 15.43 -9.44
CA ALA A 209 0.17 14.02 -9.62
C ALA A 209 -1.34 13.77 -9.46
N THR A 210 -2.07 13.78 -10.56
CA THR A 210 -3.53 13.74 -10.52
C THR A 210 -4.04 12.31 -10.65
N LEU A 211 -4.82 11.85 -9.68
CA LEU A 211 -5.68 10.69 -9.87
C LEU A 211 -6.85 11.13 -10.74
N ILE A 212 -6.90 10.68 -11.99
CA ILE A 212 -7.98 10.98 -12.93
C ILE A 212 -9.21 10.09 -12.66
N GLU A 213 -10.34 10.43 -13.29
CA GLU A 213 -11.53 9.56 -13.36
C GLU A 213 -11.22 8.15 -13.90
#